data_AF-A0A937K0Y9-F1
#
_entry.id   AF-A0A937K0Y9-F1
#
_cell.length_a   1.000
_cell.length_b   1.000
_cell.length_c   1.000
_cell.angle_alpha   90.00
_cell.angle_beta   90.00
_cell.angle_gamma   90.00
#
_symmetry.space_group_name_H-M   'P 1'
#
loop_
_entity.id
_entity.type
_entity.pdbx_description
1 polymer ?
#
loop_
_entity_poly.entity_id
_entity_poly.type
_entity_poly.pdbx_seq_one_letter_code
_entity_poly.pdbx_strand_id
1 'polypeptide(L)'
;MVLLKNIIAVIGVLSILYFIIKLISNIDVVKLFMTTRFVNVPISFYELLFMKMRGVDLGIIVNTFIVLRKAYINVKLKELEVAWLDGINLEKVSGTLMEAKKK
;
A
#
# COMPACT_ATOMS: atom_id res chain seq x y z
N MET A 1 2.07 -31.92 -33.22
CA MET A 1 2.37 -32.35 -31.83
C MET A 1 3.36 -31.41 -31.11
N VAL A 2 4.38 -30.88 -31.79
CA VAL A 2 5.35 -29.92 -31.21
C VAL A 2 4.70 -28.61 -30.76
N LEU A 3 3.80 -28.02 -31.57
CA LEU A 3 3.11 -26.77 -31.24
C LEU A 3 2.24 -26.87 -29.97
N LEU A 4 1.54 -27.99 -29.77
CA LEU A 4 0.70 -28.21 -28.59
C LEU A 4 1.54 -28.30 -27.30
N LYS A 5 2.70 -28.98 -27.36
CA LYS A 5 3.63 -29.05 -26.23
C LYS A 5 4.19 -27.67 -25.85
N ASN A 6 4.50 -26.83 -26.84
CA ASN A 6 5.00 -25.48 -26.60
C ASN A 6 3.95 -24.58 -25.94
N ILE A 7 2.68 -24.67 -26.36
CA ILE A 7 1.59 -23.88 -25.75
C ILE A 7 1.38 -24.26 -24.29
N ILE A 8 1.39 -25.56 -23.96
CA ILE A 8 1.23 -26.04 -22.57
C ILE A 8 2.41 -25.56 -21.70
N ALA A 9 3.63 -25.59 -22.22
CA ALA A 9 4.81 -25.10 -21.51
C ALA A 9 4.70 -23.60 -21.21
N VAL A 10 4.26 -22.78 -22.17
CA VAL A 10 4.07 -21.34 -21.98
C VAL A 10 3.00 -21.04 -20.93
N ILE A 11 1.86 -21.73 -20.97
CA ILE A 11 0.79 -21.58 -19.98
C ILE A 11 1.28 -21.96 -18.58
N GLY A 12 2.05 -23.05 -18.46
CA GLY A 12 2.66 -23.47 -17.20
C GLY A 12 3.57 -22.40 -16.59
N VAL A 13 4.45 -21.81 -17.41
CA VAL A 13 5.36 -20.74 -16.97
C VAL A 13 4.59 -19.48 -16.55
N LEU A 14 3.58 -19.06 -17.32
CA LEU A 14 2.75 -17.89 -16.98
C LEU A 14 1.97 -18.10 -15.67
N SER A 15 1.47 -19.31 -15.44
CA SER A 15 0.72 -19.65 -14.22
C SER A 15 1.62 -19.61 -12.98
N ILE A 16 2.85 -20.12 -13.09
CA ILE A 16 3.86 -20.06 -12.02
C ILE A 16 4.25 -18.60 -11.74
N LEU A 17 4.49 -17.81 -12.78
CA LEU A 17 4.85 -16.39 -12.64
C LEU A 17 3.74 -15.60 -11.94
N TYR A 18 2.48 -15.80 -12.33
CA TYR A 18 1.32 -15.18 -11.68
C TYR A 18 1.23 -15.55 -10.20
N PHE A 19 1.45 -16.83 -9.86
CA PHE A 19 1.43 -17.29 -8.47
C PHE A 19 2.52 -16.63 -7.63
N ILE A 20 3.75 -16.51 -8.16
CA ILE A 20 4.88 -15.86 -7.49
C ILE A 20 4.58 -14.38 -7.22
N ILE A 21 4.06 -13.65 -8.21
CA ILE A 21 3.70 -12.23 -8.06
C ILE A 21 2.67 -12.05 -6.95
N LYS A 22 1.65 -12.92 -6.91
CA LYS A 22 0.60 -12.85 -5.88
C LYS A 22 1.16 -13.14 -4.48
N LEU A 23 2.11 -14.08 -4.35
CA LEU A 23 2.77 -14.39 -3.09
C LEU A 23 3.54 -13.18 -2.55
N ILE A 24 4.33 -12.52 -3.40
CA ILE A 24 5.15 -11.36 -3.03
C ILE A 24 4.28 -10.19 -2.57
N SER A 25 3.15 -9.93 -3.24
CA SER A 25 2.26 -8.79 -2.92
C SER A 25 1.62 -8.86 -1.53
N ASN A 26 1.56 -10.04 -0.91
CA ASN A 26 1.05 -10.19 0.46
C ASN A 26 2.09 -9.85 1.53
N ILE A 27 3.38 -9.86 1.18
CA ILE A 27 4.48 -9.57 2.12
C ILE A 27 4.43 -8.10 2.56
N ASP A 28 3.92 -7.20 1.71
CA ASP A 28 3.88 -5.76 1.96
C ASP A 28 3.02 -5.38 3.17
N VAL A 29 1.92 -6.10 3.41
CA VAL A 29 1.02 -5.84 4.56
C VAL A 29 1.75 -6.07 5.88
N VAL A 30 2.47 -7.19 5.99
CA VAL A 30 3.22 -7.56 7.20
C VAL A 30 4.40 -6.60 7.42
N LYS A 31 5.13 -6.28 6.34
CA LYS A 31 6.23 -5.30 6.39
C LYS A 31 5.75 -3.96 6.91
N LEU A 32 4.70 -3.40 6.32
CA LEU A 32 4.15 -2.10 6.74
C LEU A 32 3.61 -2.15 8.17
N PHE A 33 2.93 -3.24 8.56
CA PHE A 33 2.47 -3.42 9.93
C PHE A 33 3.64 -3.32 10.92
N MET A 34 4.73 -4.04 10.67
CA MET A 34 5.91 -3.97 11.53
C MET A 34 6.53 -2.57 11.51
N THR A 35 6.70 -1.94 10.35
CA THR A 35 7.26 -0.59 10.23
C THR A 35 6.46 0.42 11.06
N THR A 36 5.13 0.38 10.97
CA THR A 36 4.25 1.30 11.72
C THR A 36 4.40 1.16 13.24
N ARG A 37 4.66 -0.05 13.73
CA ARG A 37 4.98 -0.31 15.14
C ARG A 37 6.34 0.24 15.53
N PHE A 38 7.38 0.02 14.71
CA PHE A 38 8.74 0.52 14.99
C PHE A 38 8.81 2.05 15.02
N VAL A 39 8.03 2.74 14.19
CA VAL A 39 7.98 4.22 14.16
C VAL A 39 6.98 4.81 15.16
N ASN A 40 6.40 3.98 16.04
CA ASN A 40 5.42 4.36 17.05
C ASN A 40 4.16 5.08 16.50
N VAL A 41 3.73 4.68 15.30
CA VAL A 41 2.48 5.12 14.67
C VAL A 41 1.66 3.87 14.36
N PRO A 42 1.15 3.16 15.38
CA PRO A 42 0.55 1.84 15.18
C PRO A 42 -0.69 1.93 14.29
N ILE A 43 -0.72 1.12 13.24
CA ILE A 43 -1.90 0.84 12.42
C ILE A 43 -2.35 -0.58 12.72
N SER A 44 -3.66 -0.81 12.72
CA SER A 44 -4.18 -2.16 12.95
C SER A 44 -3.90 -3.05 11.75
N PHE A 45 -3.54 -4.31 12.00
CA PHE A 45 -3.32 -5.27 10.93
C PHE A 45 -4.55 -5.43 10.03
N TYR A 46 -5.74 -5.45 10.64
CA TYR A 46 -7.01 -5.50 9.91
C TYR A 46 -7.26 -4.29 9.02
N GLU A 47 -6.83 -3.09 9.43
CA GLU A 47 -6.96 -1.89 8.59
C GLU A 47 -6.08 -2.01 7.35
N LEU A 48 -4.83 -2.46 7.49
CA LEU A 48 -3.93 -2.71 6.35
C LEU A 48 -4.49 -3.77 5.41
N LEU A 49 -5.06 -4.84 5.98
CA LEU A 49 -5.69 -5.90 5.19
C LEU A 49 -6.91 -5.38 4.41
N PHE A 50 -7.82 -4.65 5.06
CA PHE A 50 -9.01 -4.09 4.40
C PHE A 50 -8.67 -3.00 3.38
N MET A 51 -7.61 -2.23 3.61
CA MET A 51 -7.09 -1.30 2.60
C MET A 51 -6.55 -2.09 1.39
N LYS A 52 -5.74 -3.14 1.61
CA LYS A 52 -5.23 -3.97 0.51
C LYS A 52 -6.37 -4.61 -0.31
N MET A 53 -7.41 -5.11 0.36
CA MET A 53 -8.58 -5.69 -0.30
C MET A 53 -9.33 -4.68 -1.17
N ARG A 54 -9.34 -3.40 -0.79
CA ARG A 54 -9.93 -2.30 -1.57
C ARG A 54 -9.05 -1.83 -2.74
N GLY A 55 -7.89 -2.46 -2.94
CA GLY A 55 -7.01 -2.16 -4.07
C GLY A 55 -6.23 -0.86 -3.93
N VAL A 56 -6.13 -0.29 -2.72
CA VAL A 56 -5.36 0.94 -2.51
C VAL A 56 -3.85 0.66 -2.37
N ASP A 57 -3.03 1.66 -2.70
CA ASP A 57 -1.59 1.59 -2.49
C ASP A 57 -1.26 1.82 -1.01
N LEU A 58 -1.03 0.72 -0.30
CA LEU A 58 -0.67 0.76 1.12
C LEU A 58 0.62 1.55 1.38
N GLY A 59 1.62 1.47 0.49
CA GLY A 59 2.91 2.10 0.70
C GLY A 59 2.77 3.61 0.80
N ILE A 60 2.05 4.20 -0.17
CA ILE A 60 1.83 5.65 -0.25
C ILE A 60 0.97 6.15 0.91
N ILE A 61 -0.14 5.45 1.20
CA ILE A 61 -1.07 5.85 2.27
C ILE A 61 -0.37 5.77 3.64
N VAL A 62 0.30 4.66 3.94
CA VAL A 62 0.95 4.44 5.23
C VAL A 62 2.13 5.39 5.42
N ASN A 63 2.95 5.61 4.39
CA ASN A 63 4.06 6.56 4.47
C ASN A 63 3.55 7.99 4.73
N THR A 64 2.54 8.44 3.97
CA THR A 64 1.90 9.74 4.18
C THR A 64 1.33 9.87 5.59
N PHE A 65 0.65 8.83 6.08
CA PHE A 65 0.11 8.81 7.43
C PHE A 65 1.20 8.94 8.49
N ILE A 66 2.30 8.20 8.36
CA ILE A 66 3.44 8.28 9.28
C ILE A 66 4.01 9.69 9.30
N VAL A 67 4.22 10.31 8.13
CA VAL A 67 4.76 11.68 8.01
C VAL A 67 3.84 12.68 8.72
N LEU A 68 2.54 12.65 8.44
CA LEU A 68 1.56 13.55 9.05
C LEU A 68 1.46 13.35 10.57
N ARG A 69 1.48 12.10 11.06
CA ARG A 69 1.45 11.80 12.49
C ARG A 69 2.71 12.27 13.21
N LYS A 70 3.89 12.09 12.60
CA LYS A 70 5.16 12.62 13.12
C LYS A 70 5.21 14.15 13.12
N ALA A 71 4.55 14.78 12.16
CA ALA A 71 4.33 16.23 12.14
C ALA A 71 3.24 16.68 13.13
N TYR A 72 2.67 15.78 13.95
CA TYR A 72 1.54 16.05 14.87
C TYR A 72 0.33 16.68 14.16
N ILE A 73 0.07 16.27 12.92
CA ILE A 73 -1.13 16.62 12.16
C ILE A 73 -2.09 15.45 12.34
N ASN A 74 -3.25 15.72 12.95
CA ASN A 74 -4.23 14.68 13.26
C ASN A 74 -5.14 14.45 12.05
N VAL A 75 -4.75 13.49 11.20
CA VAL A 75 -5.56 13.00 10.08
C VAL A 75 -5.93 11.55 10.36
N LYS A 76 -7.12 11.12 9.96
CA LYS A 76 -7.52 9.72 10.06
C LYS A 76 -6.97 8.95 8.86
N LEU A 77 -6.54 7.72 9.08
CA LEU A 77 -6.08 6.83 8.00
C LEU A 77 -7.13 6.67 6.90
N LYS A 78 -8.42 6.60 7.29
CA LYS A 78 -9.56 6.53 6.36
C LYS A 78 -9.71 7.77 5.48
N GLU A 79 -9.33 8.96 5.95
CA GLU A 79 -9.39 10.19 5.15
C GLU A 79 -8.32 10.18 4.06
N LEU A 80 -7.11 9.70 4.38
CA LEU A 80 -6.04 9.51 3.40
C LEU A 80 -6.40 8.46 2.36
N GLU A 81 -7.08 7.41 2.79
CA GLU A 81 -7.56 6.38 1.88
C GLU A 81 -8.63 6.90 0.91
N VAL A 82 -9.63 7.64 1.41
CA VAL A 82 -10.65 8.26 0.55
C VAL A 82 -9.98 9.22 -0.43
N ALA A 83 -9.06 10.06 0.04
CA ALA A 83 -8.30 10.96 -0.82
C ALA A 83 -7.53 10.20 -1.91
N TRP A 84 -6.94 9.05 -1.60
CA TRP A 84 -6.28 8.21 -2.60
C TRP A 84 -7.25 7.65 -3.65
N LEU A 85 -8.42 7.17 -3.20
CA LEU A 85 -9.47 6.66 -4.08
C LEU A 85 -10.05 7.77 -4.99
N ASP A 86 -10.10 9.00 -4.51
CA ASP A 86 -10.49 10.19 -5.28
C ASP A 86 -9.39 10.67 -6.25
N GLY A 87 -8.25 9.98 -6.31
CA GLY A 87 -7.13 10.32 -7.19
C GLY A 87 -6.29 11.51 -6.71
N ILE A 88 -6.42 11.91 -5.44
CA ILE A 88 -5.64 13.00 -4.86
C ILE A 88 -4.20 12.52 -4.64
N ASN A 89 -3.24 13.34 -5.07
CA ASN A 89 -1.81 13.08 -4.81
C ASN A 89 -1.49 13.33 -3.32
N LEU A 90 -1.37 12.24 -2.57
CA LEU A 90 -1.11 12.27 -1.13
C LEU A 90 0.24 12.88 -0.75
N GLU A 91 1.28 12.74 -1.58
CA GLU A 91 2.58 13.35 -1.32
C GLU A 91 2.47 14.88 -1.36
N LYS A 92 1.81 15.41 -2.39
CA LYS A 92 1.56 16.86 -2.51
C LYS A 92 0.72 17.39 -1.34
N VAL A 93 -0.37 16.69 -0.99
CA VAL A 93 -1.24 17.09 0.13
C VAL A 93 -0.48 17.10 1.44
N SER A 94 0.31 16.07 1.72
CA SER A 94 1.08 16.01 2.96
C SER A 94 2.08 17.16 3.09
N GLY A 95 2.75 17.52 1.99
CA GLY A 95 3.62 18.69 1.89
C GLY A 95 2.88 19.98 2.25
N THR A 96 1.74 20.23 1.59
CA THR A 96 0.93 21.43 1.84
C THR A 96 0.40 21.50 3.28
N LEU A 97 -0.04 20.38 3.85
CA LEU A 97 -0.49 20.34 5.26
C LEU A 97 0.65 20.62 6.24
N MET A 98 1.86 20.10 5.96
CA MET A 98 3.04 20.40 6.77
C MET A 98 3.45 21.87 6.67
N GLU A 99 3.39 22.47 5.48
CA GLU A 99 3.66 23.90 5.29
C GLU A 99 2.63 24.79 5.99
N ALA A 100 1.35 24.44 5.90
CA ALA A 100 0.28 25.16 6.57
C ALA A 100 0.45 25.16 8.09
N LYS A 101 0.95 24.05 8.67
CA LYS A 101 1.21 23.94 10.12
C LYS A 101 2.41 24.76 10.60
N LYS A 102 3.39 25.06 9.74
CA LYS A 102 4.58 25.84 10.11
C LYS A 102 4.26 27.33 10.28
N LYS A 103 3.16 27.81 9.70
CA LYS A 103 2.65 29.17 9.86
C LYS A 103 1.80 29.27 11.11
#